data_AF-A0A535NCS6-F1
#
_entry.id   AF-A0A535NCS6-F1
#
_cell.length_a   1.000
_cell.length_b   1.000
_cell.length_c   1.000
_cell.angle_alpha   90.00
_cell.angle_beta   90.00
_cell.angle_gamma   90.00
#
_symmetry.space_group_name_H-M   'P 1'
#
loop_
_entity.id
_entity.type
_entity.pdbx_description
1 polymer ?
#
loop_
_entity_poly.entity_id
_entity_poly.type
_entity_poly.pdbx_seq_one_letter_code
_entity_poly.pdbx_strand_id
1 'polypeptide(L)'
;MSTAVKAPPTTIARDSQSPVLVAMADTFIGSMGHPGSPIRVAASMEETFRRLPSEADRRRLRLIVGVLGRRSGTFLLTGRPVPFHRWPREQRVRVMSSWSTSRITFRRQLFQVFKRLSLLAFLGDTEDDGTNPVWPEIGYPGPVSAPPATPKSIRTTTLDGDTTLSCDAVVVGSGAGGGVVAAELSAAGKDVIVLEEGGYYNEADFNQLELAM
;
A
#
# COMPACT_ATOMS: atom_id res chain seq x y z
N MET A 1 16.42 -35.76 -13.91
CA MET A 1 15.11 -35.68 -13.24
C MET A 1 14.89 -34.24 -12.84
N SER A 2 14.10 -33.50 -13.62
CA SER A 2 13.74 -32.11 -13.32
C SER A 2 12.60 -32.13 -12.32
N THR A 3 12.86 -31.77 -11.07
CA THR A 3 11.82 -31.51 -10.09
C THR A 3 11.12 -30.22 -10.50
N ALA A 4 10.11 -30.36 -11.35
CA ALA A 4 9.15 -29.30 -11.59
C ALA A 4 8.48 -28.97 -10.26
N VAL A 5 8.87 -27.83 -9.66
CA VAL A 5 8.11 -27.21 -8.59
C VAL A 5 6.75 -26.88 -9.20
N LYS A 6 5.77 -27.73 -8.92
CA LYS A 6 4.39 -27.53 -9.31
C LYS A 6 3.94 -26.26 -8.60
N ALA A 7 3.75 -25.18 -9.35
CA ALA A 7 3.19 -23.95 -8.81
C ALA A 7 1.91 -24.31 -8.02
N PRO A 8 1.74 -23.81 -6.78
CA PRO A 8 0.55 -24.13 -6.01
C PRO A 8 -0.70 -23.79 -6.83
N PRO A 9 -1.77 -24.60 -6.71
CA PRO A 9 -3.00 -24.38 -7.47
C PRO A 9 -3.48 -22.96 -7.19
N THR A 10 -3.63 -22.15 -8.23
CA THR A 10 -4.35 -20.87 -8.18
C THR A 10 -5.70 -21.13 -7.53
N THR A 11 -5.87 -20.63 -6.32
CA THR A 11 -7.08 -20.80 -5.50
C THR A 11 -8.20 -20.01 -6.17
N ILE A 12 -9.01 -20.67 -7.00
CA ILE A 12 -10.10 -20.10 -7.82
C ILE A 12 -11.07 -19.20 -7.01
N ALA A 13 -11.13 -19.37 -5.67
CA ALA A 13 -11.98 -18.58 -4.78
C ALA A 13 -11.51 -17.13 -4.54
N ARG A 14 -10.22 -16.80 -4.75
CA ARG A 14 -9.66 -15.46 -4.52
C ARG A 14 -9.19 -14.77 -5.81
N ASP A 15 -9.60 -15.23 -7.00
CA ASP A 15 -9.15 -14.64 -8.26
C ASP A 15 -9.96 -13.40 -8.65
N SER A 16 -9.28 -12.28 -8.94
CA SER A 16 -9.95 -11.08 -9.45
C SER A 16 -10.53 -11.34 -10.83
N GLN A 17 -11.79 -10.92 -11.00
CA GLN A 17 -12.48 -10.95 -12.29
C GLN A 17 -12.29 -9.65 -13.08
N SER A 18 -11.52 -8.69 -12.56
CA SER A 18 -11.28 -7.40 -13.19
C SER A 18 -10.03 -7.44 -14.08
N PRO A 19 -10.18 -7.53 -15.43
CA PRO A 19 -9.02 -7.59 -16.33
C PRO A 19 -8.18 -6.31 -16.27
N VAL A 20 -8.78 -5.17 -15.87
CA VAL A 20 -8.06 -3.91 -15.69
C VAL A 20 -7.16 -3.96 -14.47
N LEU A 21 -7.63 -4.52 -13.35
CA LEU A 21 -6.81 -4.63 -12.13
C LEU A 21 -5.71 -5.67 -12.30
N VAL A 22 -5.99 -6.80 -12.96
CA VAL A 22 -4.95 -7.80 -13.32
C VAL A 22 -3.87 -7.17 -14.19
N ALA A 23 -4.26 -6.43 -15.24
CA ALA A 23 -3.30 -5.72 -16.08
C ALA A 23 -2.54 -4.62 -15.33
N MET A 24 -3.17 -3.98 -14.34
CA MET A 24 -2.53 -2.97 -13.49
C MET A 24 -1.50 -3.61 -12.56
N ALA A 25 -1.88 -4.68 -11.86
CA ALA A 25 -0.99 -5.47 -11.02
C ALA A 25 0.24 -5.91 -11.81
N ASP A 26 0.04 -6.60 -12.95
CA ASP A 26 1.13 -7.03 -13.85
C ASP A 26 2.04 -5.88 -14.32
N THR A 27 1.47 -4.68 -14.49
CA THR A 27 2.26 -3.51 -14.87
C THR A 27 3.25 -3.10 -13.78
N PHE A 28 2.82 -3.14 -12.51
CA PHE A 28 3.63 -2.69 -11.36
C PHE A 28 4.51 -3.79 -10.74
N ILE A 29 4.02 -5.04 -10.67
CA ILE A 29 4.80 -6.16 -10.11
C ILE A 29 5.67 -6.84 -11.17
N GLY A 30 5.24 -6.80 -12.44
CA GLY A 30 5.99 -7.41 -13.54
C GLY A 30 6.20 -8.90 -13.40
N SER A 31 7.44 -9.33 -13.59
CA SER A 31 7.87 -10.73 -13.43
C SER A 31 8.26 -11.07 -11.99
N MET A 32 7.99 -10.19 -11.01
CA MET A 32 8.13 -10.53 -9.60
C MET A 32 6.94 -11.41 -9.20
N GLY A 33 7.19 -12.47 -8.43
CA GLY A 33 6.17 -13.46 -8.10
C GLY A 33 6.11 -14.62 -9.09
N HIS A 34 5.14 -15.51 -8.85
CA HIS A 34 4.78 -16.62 -9.73
C HIS A 34 3.77 -16.19 -10.81
N PRO A 35 3.53 -16.98 -11.88
CA PRO A 35 2.63 -16.60 -12.98
C PRO A 35 1.19 -16.20 -12.58
N GLY A 36 0.72 -16.61 -11.41
CA GLY A 36 -0.60 -16.25 -10.87
C GLY A 36 -0.61 -14.99 -10.00
N SER A 37 0.55 -14.42 -9.65
CA SER A 37 0.65 -13.28 -8.73
C SER A 37 -0.15 -12.05 -9.18
N PRO A 38 -0.21 -11.66 -10.48
CA PRO A 38 -1.04 -10.52 -10.89
C PRO A 38 -2.54 -10.70 -10.60
N ILE A 39 -3.05 -11.93 -10.70
CA ILE A 39 -4.47 -12.24 -10.47
C ILE A 39 -4.80 -12.12 -8.98
N ARG A 40 -3.93 -12.68 -8.13
CA ARG A 40 -4.04 -12.60 -6.68
C ARG A 40 -3.90 -11.17 -6.16
N VAL A 41 -2.89 -10.42 -6.64
CA VAL A 41 -2.70 -9.01 -6.29
C VAL A 41 -3.92 -8.19 -6.69
N ALA A 42 -4.48 -8.41 -7.88
CA ALA A 42 -5.68 -7.72 -8.30
C ALA A 42 -6.88 -8.00 -7.38
N ALA A 43 -7.01 -9.21 -6.83
CA ALA A 43 -8.08 -9.53 -5.89
C ALA A 43 -7.89 -8.87 -4.54
N SER A 44 -6.66 -8.85 -4.03
CA SER A 44 -6.31 -8.13 -2.80
C SER A 44 -6.50 -6.61 -2.96
N MET A 45 -6.24 -6.05 -4.16
CA MET A 45 -6.60 -4.67 -4.49
C MET A 45 -8.13 -4.44 -4.44
N GLU A 46 -8.94 -5.36 -4.98
CA GLU A 46 -10.41 -5.26 -4.91
C GLU A 46 -10.94 -5.34 -3.48
N GLU A 47 -10.38 -6.22 -2.65
CA GLU A 47 -10.70 -6.34 -1.24
C GLU A 47 -10.35 -5.06 -0.50
N THR A 48 -9.14 -4.53 -0.73
CA THR A 48 -8.72 -3.24 -0.19
C THR A 48 -9.69 -2.12 -0.57
N PHE A 49 -10.19 -2.09 -1.82
CA PHE A 49 -11.18 -1.09 -2.25
C PHE A 49 -12.50 -1.23 -1.50
N ARG A 50 -12.90 -2.45 -1.13
CA ARG A 50 -14.12 -2.68 -0.36
C ARG A 50 -13.97 -2.22 1.09
N ARG A 51 -12.77 -2.34 1.67
CA ARG A 51 -12.48 -1.98 3.08
C ARG A 51 -12.27 -0.48 3.32
N LEU A 52 -11.95 0.32 2.31
CA LEU A 52 -11.75 1.78 2.47
C LEU A 52 -12.94 2.42 3.22
N PRO A 53 -12.75 3.26 4.25
CA PRO A 53 -13.87 3.79 5.05
C PRO A 53 -14.78 4.75 4.25
N SER A 54 -14.21 5.53 3.34
CA SER A 54 -14.89 6.56 2.56
C SER A 54 -15.62 5.98 1.34
N GLU A 55 -16.96 6.01 1.33
CA GLU A 55 -17.76 5.59 0.17
C GLU A 55 -17.43 6.38 -1.10
N ALA A 56 -17.13 7.68 -0.95
CA ALA A 56 -16.76 8.54 -2.05
C ALA A 56 -15.48 8.04 -2.73
N ASP A 57 -14.49 7.62 -1.95
CA ASP A 57 -13.23 7.10 -2.49
C ASP A 57 -13.42 5.73 -3.13
N ARG A 58 -14.24 4.85 -2.53
CA ARG A 58 -14.63 3.57 -3.16
C ARG A 58 -15.25 3.80 -4.54
N ARG A 59 -16.18 4.76 -4.66
CA ARG A 59 -16.85 5.09 -5.94
C ARG A 59 -15.87 5.66 -6.95
N ARG A 60 -14.99 6.59 -6.54
CA ARG A 60 -13.96 7.19 -7.39
C ARG A 60 -13.01 6.15 -7.95
N LEU A 61 -12.51 5.23 -7.15
CA LEU A 61 -11.61 4.16 -7.60
C LEU A 61 -12.29 3.24 -8.62
N ARG A 62 -13.54 2.81 -8.35
CA ARG A 62 -14.32 2.02 -9.31
C ARG A 62 -14.55 2.76 -10.63
N LEU A 63 -14.83 4.06 -10.57
CA LEU A 63 -14.96 4.90 -11.77
C LEU A 63 -13.67 4.91 -12.57
N ILE A 64 -12.52 5.15 -11.93
CA ILE A 64 -11.20 5.19 -12.58
C ILE A 64 -10.91 3.85 -13.27
N VAL A 65 -11.10 2.72 -12.56
CA VAL A 65 -10.93 1.38 -13.14
C VAL A 65 -11.87 1.17 -14.33
N GLY A 66 -13.13 1.59 -14.21
CA GLY A 66 -14.11 1.52 -15.30
C GLY A 66 -13.72 2.36 -16.53
N VAL A 67 -13.15 3.56 -16.32
CA VAL A 67 -12.66 4.44 -17.39
C VAL A 67 -11.50 3.78 -18.15
N LEU A 68 -10.55 3.17 -17.44
CA LEU A 68 -9.43 2.42 -18.04
C LEU A 68 -9.88 1.12 -18.73
N GLY A 69 -11.07 0.61 -18.39
CA GLY A 69 -11.69 -0.53 -19.06
C GLY A 69 -12.37 -0.19 -20.40
N ARG A 70 -12.59 1.10 -20.70
CA ARG A 70 -13.32 1.56 -21.89
C ARG A 70 -12.37 2.22 -22.90
N ARG A 71 -12.69 2.09 -24.19
CA ARG A 71 -11.94 2.74 -25.29
C ARG A 71 -11.90 4.26 -25.16
N SER A 72 -13.06 4.88 -24.96
CA SER A 72 -13.20 6.33 -24.83
C SER A 72 -12.52 6.89 -23.58
N GLY A 73 -12.65 6.19 -22.45
CA GLY A 73 -12.01 6.57 -21.21
C GLY A 73 -10.48 6.47 -21.27
N THR A 74 -9.97 5.38 -21.85
CA THR A 74 -8.52 5.22 -22.05
C THR A 74 -7.98 6.25 -23.04
N PHE A 75 -8.72 6.58 -24.09
CA PHE A 75 -8.36 7.64 -25.04
C PHE A 75 -8.22 9.00 -24.34
N LEU A 76 -9.18 9.38 -23.49
CA LEU A 76 -9.13 10.64 -22.74
C LEU A 76 -7.88 10.74 -21.85
N LEU A 77 -7.49 9.64 -21.20
CA LEU A 77 -6.38 9.64 -20.26
C LEU A 77 -5.00 9.49 -20.93
N THR A 78 -4.93 8.74 -22.02
CA THR A 78 -3.66 8.27 -22.62
C THR A 78 -3.46 8.66 -24.09
N GLY A 79 -4.48 9.19 -24.76
CA GLY A 79 -4.47 9.48 -26.20
C GLY A 79 -4.65 8.23 -27.08
N ARG A 80 -4.91 7.04 -26.51
CA ARG A 80 -5.06 5.78 -27.25
C ARG A 80 -6.43 5.13 -27.04
N PRO A 81 -7.19 4.83 -28.10
CA PRO A 81 -8.56 4.30 -28.00
C PRO A 81 -8.63 2.77 -27.89
N VAL A 82 -7.70 2.17 -27.15
CA VAL A 82 -7.68 0.73 -26.83
C VAL A 82 -7.82 0.59 -25.32
N PRO A 83 -8.68 -0.30 -24.78
CA PRO A 83 -8.79 -0.49 -23.33
C PRO A 83 -7.44 -0.89 -22.72
N PHE A 84 -7.11 -0.35 -21.55
CA PHE A 84 -5.79 -0.51 -20.92
C PHE A 84 -5.34 -1.97 -20.78
N HIS A 85 -6.25 -2.86 -20.37
CA HIS A 85 -5.96 -4.28 -20.17
C HIS A 85 -5.58 -5.04 -21.46
N ARG A 86 -5.88 -4.48 -22.63
CA ARG A 86 -5.53 -5.08 -23.93
C ARG A 86 -4.19 -4.60 -24.49
N TRP A 87 -3.53 -3.65 -23.83
CA TRP A 87 -2.24 -3.14 -24.29
C TRP A 87 -1.14 -4.15 -24.00
N PRO A 88 -0.09 -4.25 -24.83
CA PRO A 88 1.12 -4.96 -24.45
C PRO A 88 1.71 -4.41 -23.15
N ARG A 89 2.26 -5.29 -22.30
CA ARG A 89 2.79 -4.92 -20.97
C ARG A 89 3.76 -3.73 -21.03
N GLU A 90 4.70 -3.75 -21.97
CA GLU A 90 5.66 -2.66 -22.13
C GLU A 90 5.00 -1.30 -22.36
N GLN A 91 3.87 -1.26 -23.09
CA GLN A 91 3.13 -0.03 -23.33
C GLN A 91 2.44 0.46 -22.05
N ARG A 92 1.91 -0.48 -21.24
CA ARG A 92 1.35 -0.17 -19.93
C ARG A 92 2.39 0.40 -18.98
N VAL A 93 3.58 -0.22 -18.94
CA VAL A 93 4.72 0.27 -18.14
C VAL A 93 5.11 1.66 -18.61
N ARG A 94 5.34 1.87 -19.92
CA ARG A 94 5.72 3.19 -20.47
C ARG A 94 4.73 4.29 -20.10
N VAL A 95 3.42 4.04 -20.24
CA VAL A 95 2.41 5.07 -19.90
C VAL A 95 2.37 5.33 -18.40
N MET A 96 2.40 4.30 -17.55
CA MET A 96 2.39 4.48 -16.09
C MET A 96 3.65 5.19 -15.60
N SER A 97 4.82 4.82 -16.12
CA SER A 97 6.09 5.50 -15.81
C SER A 97 6.04 6.98 -16.22
N SER A 98 5.47 7.32 -17.38
CA SER A 98 5.31 8.73 -17.79
C SER A 98 4.40 9.53 -16.86
N TRP A 99 3.43 8.88 -16.21
CA TRP A 99 2.53 9.54 -15.28
C TRP A 99 3.20 9.89 -13.96
N SER A 100 4.26 9.18 -13.56
CA SER A 100 4.99 9.44 -12.30
C SER A 100 5.60 10.84 -12.23
N THR A 101 6.04 11.39 -13.38
CA THR A 101 6.66 12.73 -13.50
C THR A 101 5.82 13.70 -14.34
N SER A 102 4.56 13.35 -14.63
CA SER A 102 3.65 14.17 -15.44
C SER A 102 3.42 15.56 -14.84
N ARG A 103 3.36 16.61 -15.68
CA ARG A 103 2.96 17.96 -15.24
C ARG A 103 1.54 18.02 -14.70
N ILE A 104 0.66 17.14 -15.20
CA ILE A 104 -0.74 17.02 -14.75
C ILE A 104 -0.78 16.29 -13.41
N THR A 105 -1.21 16.98 -12.34
CA THR A 105 -1.30 16.45 -10.97
C THR A 105 -2.16 15.20 -10.87
N PHE A 106 -3.30 15.16 -11.56
CA PHE A 106 -4.20 14.01 -11.57
C PHE A 106 -3.50 12.71 -12.05
N ARG A 107 -2.65 12.79 -13.09
CA ARG A 107 -1.90 11.62 -13.58
C ARG A 107 -0.89 11.11 -12.54
N ARG A 108 -0.19 12.04 -11.86
CA ARG A 108 0.74 11.67 -10.77
C ARG A 108 0.01 10.99 -9.62
N GLN A 109 -1.15 11.52 -9.22
CA GLN A 109 -2.00 10.92 -8.18
C GLN A 109 -2.47 9.52 -8.57
N LEU A 110 -2.96 9.33 -9.80
CA LEU A 110 -3.34 8.01 -10.30
C LEU A 110 -2.17 7.02 -10.26
N PHE A 111 -0.98 7.45 -10.71
CA PHE A 111 0.22 6.61 -10.62
C PHE A 111 0.52 6.20 -9.18
N GLN A 112 0.49 7.13 -8.23
CA GLN A 112 0.77 6.84 -6.82
C GLN A 112 -0.25 5.88 -6.22
N VAL A 113 -1.53 6.07 -6.52
CA VAL A 113 -2.62 5.18 -6.08
C VAL A 113 -2.38 3.77 -6.61
N PHE A 114 -2.22 3.59 -7.91
CA PHE A 114 -2.02 2.25 -8.48
C PHE A 114 -0.73 1.60 -8.00
N LYS A 115 0.38 2.35 -7.96
CA LYS A 115 1.67 1.86 -7.44
C LYS A 115 1.51 1.33 -6.01
N ARG A 116 0.95 2.17 -5.11
CA ARG A 116 0.83 1.83 -3.69
C ARG A 116 -0.08 0.63 -3.47
N LEU A 117 -1.22 0.60 -4.15
CA LEU A 117 -2.17 -0.50 -4.03
C LEU A 117 -1.59 -1.81 -4.55
N SER A 118 -0.95 -1.79 -5.73
CA SER A 118 -0.34 -3.00 -6.28
C SER A 118 0.82 -3.51 -5.41
N LEU A 119 1.66 -2.62 -4.87
CA LEU A 119 2.77 -3.04 -4.00
C LEU A 119 2.30 -3.49 -2.62
N LEU A 120 1.32 -2.82 -2.03
CA LEU A 120 0.71 -3.22 -0.76
C LEU A 120 0.07 -4.60 -0.88
N ALA A 121 -0.72 -4.83 -1.93
CA ALA A 121 -1.33 -6.13 -2.20
C ALA A 121 -0.27 -7.21 -2.56
N PHE A 122 0.85 -6.84 -3.16
CA PHE A 122 1.92 -7.80 -3.49
C PHE A 122 2.72 -8.23 -2.26
N LEU A 123 3.05 -7.28 -1.38
CA LEU A 123 3.93 -7.52 -0.23
C LEU A 123 3.18 -7.90 1.04
N GLY A 124 2.00 -7.32 1.27
CA GLY A 124 1.23 -7.46 2.51
C GLY A 124 0.07 -8.44 2.44
N ASP A 125 -0.26 -9.01 1.28
CA ASP A 125 -1.30 -10.04 1.19
C ASP A 125 -0.75 -11.35 1.75
N THR A 126 -1.32 -11.80 2.86
CA THR A 126 -0.97 -13.08 3.49
C THR A 126 -2.08 -14.11 3.30
N GLU A 127 -1.68 -15.37 3.23
CA GLU A 127 -2.57 -16.51 3.37
C GLU A 127 -3.07 -16.64 4.81
N ASP A 128 -3.99 -17.57 5.05
CA ASP A 128 -4.60 -17.78 6.36
C ASP A 128 -3.60 -18.26 7.43
N ASP A 129 -2.44 -18.77 7.01
CA ASP A 129 -1.33 -19.15 7.88
C ASP A 129 -0.36 -18.00 8.20
N GLY A 130 -0.65 -16.78 7.72
CA GLY A 130 0.16 -15.59 7.93
C GLY A 130 1.39 -15.49 7.03
N THR A 131 1.56 -16.38 6.06
CA THR A 131 2.67 -16.33 5.10
C THR A 131 2.27 -15.60 3.82
N ASN A 132 3.23 -15.01 3.12
CA ASN A 132 3.04 -14.55 1.74
C ASN A 132 3.97 -15.35 0.81
N PRO A 133 3.45 -15.99 -0.25
CA PRO A 133 4.26 -16.78 -1.18
C PRO A 133 5.29 -15.95 -1.96
N VAL A 134 5.19 -14.62 -1.96
CA VAL A 134 6.20 -13.72 -2.54
C VAL A 134 7.43 -13.58 -1.63
N TRP A 135 7.27 -13.67 -0.31
CA TRP A 135 8.35 -13.40 0.64
C TRP A 135 9.61 -14.27 0.39
N PRO A 136 9.51 -15.59 0.16
CA PRO A 136 10.67 -16.42 -0.16
C PRO A 136 11.42 -15.97 -1.42
N GLU A 137 10.70 -15.49 -2.44
CA GLU A 137 11.30 -15.06 -3.72
C GLU A 137 12.12 -13.78 -3.57
N ILE A 138 11.70 -12.88 -2.69
CA ILE A 138 12.42 -11.63 -2.39
C ILE A 138 13.45 -11.79 -1.25
N GLY A 139 13.64 -13.03 -0.75
CA GLY A 139 14.56 -13.32 0.35
C GLY A 139 14.11 -12.78 1.70
N TYR A 140 12.81 -12.51 1.87
CA TYR A 140 12.24 -12.11 3.15
C TYR A 140 11.70 -13.36 3.87
N PRO A 141 12.15 -13.68 5.09
CA PRO A 141 11.66 -14.85 5.84
C PRO A 141 10.25 -14.65 6.43
N GLY A 142 9.65 -13.47 6.23
CA GLY A 142 8.47 -13.03 6.96
C GLY A 142 8.82 -12.42 8.32
N PRO A 143 7.80 -11.99 9.08
CA PRO A 143 7.92 -11.56 10.47
C PRO A 143 8.70 -12.58 11.33
N VAL A 144 9.88 -12.20 11.82
CA VAL A 144 10.79 -13.11 12.53
C VAL A 144 10.49 -13.25 14.03
N SER A 145 9.67 -12.36 14.59
CA SER A 145 9.33 -12.37 16.01
C SER A 145 7.91 -11.88 16.24
N ALA A 146 7.21 -12.51 17.18
CA ALA A 146 5.96 -11.98 17.66
C ALA A 146 6.17 -10.58 18.28
N PRO A 147 5.15 -9.70 18.23
CA PRO A 147 5.23 -8.40 18.86
C PRO A 147 5.53 -8.55 20.36
N PRO A 148 6.51 -7.83 20.92
CA PRO A 148 6.81 -7.92 22.34
C PRO A 148 5.65 -7.34 23.15
N ALA A 149 5.34 -7.95 24.29
CA ALA A 149 4.31 -7.46 25.22
C ALA A 149 4.81 -6.27 26.05
N THR A 150 5.23 -5.20 25.38
CA THR A 150 5.75 -3.98 26.01
C THR A 150 4.59 -3.12 26.49
N PRO A 151 4.56 -2.71 27.77
CA PRO A 151 3.56 -1.76 28.26
C PRO A 151 3.72 -0.37 27.63
N LYS A 152 2.59 0.32 27.44
CA LYS A 152 2.56 1.72 27.02
C LYS A 152 3.05 2.63 28.15
N SER A 153 4.22 3.26 27.98
CA SER A 153 4.89 4.06 29.00
C SER A 153 4.62 5.57 28.88
N ILE A 154 4.19 6.04 27.71
CA ILE A 154 3.95 7.46 27.45
C ILE A 154 2.51 7.80 27.79
N ARG A 155 2.32 8.87 28.57
CA ARG A 155 1.00 9.46 28.77
C ARG A 155 0.73 10.48 27.67
N THR A 156 -0.26 10.20 26.82
CA THR A 156 -0.70 11.13 25.78
C THR A 156 -1.82 12.03 26.28
N THR A 157 -1.86 13.26 25.77
CA THR A 157 -2.93 14.22 26.02
C THR A 157 -3.66 14.47 24.71
N THR A 158 -4.95 14.12 24.65
CA THR A 158 -5.81 14.49 23.53
C THR A 158 -6.31 15.91 23.74
N LEU A 159 -6.16 16.77 22.72
CA LEU A 159 -6.69 18.13 22.73
C LEU A 159 -8.00 18.15 21.93
N ASP A 160 -9.05 18.74 22.50
CA ASP A 160 -10.40 18.81 21.95
C ASP A 160 -10.73 20.20 21.35
N GLY A 161 -9.75 21.10 21.30
CA GLY A 161 -9.86 22.41 20.68
C GLY A 161 -8.53 23.16 20.67
N ASP A 162 -8.57 24.38 20.15
CA ASP A 162 -7.42 25.27 20.08
C ASP A 162 -6.83 25.49 21.48
N THR A 163 -5.59 25.05 21.66
CA THR A 163 -4.89 25.07 22.94
C THR A 163 -3.53 25.71 22.77
N THR A 164 -3.13 26.56 23.73
CA THR A 164 -1.79 27.14 23.77
C THR A 164 -0.96 26.43 24.83
N LEU A 165 0.15 25.82 24.40
CA LEU A 165 1.14 25.17 25.26
C LEU A 165 2.51 25.84 25.06
N SER A 166 3.34 25.84 26.10
CA SER A 166 4.72 26.35 26.03
C SER A 166 5.70 25.19 26.21
N CYS A 167 6.78 25.21 25.45
CA CYS A 167 7.88 24.25 25.51
C CYS A 167 9.13 24.88 24.85
N ASP A 168 10.28 24.25 24.99
CA ASP A 168 11.50 24.68 24.30
C ASP A 168 11.50 24.26 22.82
N ALA A 169 10.85 23.14 22.49
CA ALA A 169 10.79 22.61 21.13
C ALA A 169 9.51 21.81 20.84
N VAL A 170 9.02 21.91 19.61
CA VAL A 170 7.90 21.10 19.09
C VAL A 170 8.40 20.18 17.99
N VAL A 171 8.10 18.89 18.10
CA VAL A 171 8.34 17.88 17.06
C VAL A 171 7.00 17.48 16.45
N VAL A 172 6.83 17.68 15.14
CA VAL A 172 5.61 17.30 14.42
C VAL A 172 5.82 15.94 13.74
N GLY A 173 5.09 14.94 14.21
CA GLY A 173 5.18 13.53 13.80
C GLY A 173 6.06 12.70 14.74
N SER A 174 5.56 11.54 15.17
CA SER A 174 6.22 10.63 16.12
C SER A 174 6.94 9.44 15.47
N GLY A 175 7.06 9.45 14.14
CA GLY A 175 7.74 8.38 13.38
C GLY A 175 9.24 8.28 13.63
N ALA A 176 9.93 7.44 12.84
CA ALA A 176 11.35 7.10 13.05
C ALA A 176 12.30 8.29 13.20
N GLY A 177 12.02 9.42 12.54
CA GLY A 177 12.81 10.65 12.71
C GLY A 177 12.39 11.46 13.94
N GLY A 178 11.08 11.67 14.14
CA GLY A 178 10.57 12.51 15.21
C GLY A 178 10.81 11.93 16.61
N GLY A 179 10.67 10.62 16.77
CA GLY A 179 10.96 9.95 18.04
C GLY A 179 12.42 10.11 18.48
N VAL A 180 13.35 10.00 17.54
CA VAL A 180 14.79 10.20 17.82
C VAL A 180 15.07 11.65 18.20
N VAL A 181 14.54 12.62 17.46
CA VAL A 181 14.72 14.05 17.77
C VAL A 181 14.14 14.39 19.15
N ALA A 182 12.95 13.88 19.47
CA ALA A 182 12.33 14.09 20.76
C ALA A 182 13.19 13.50 21.90
N ALA A 183 13.69 12.27 21.74
CA ALA A 183 14.53 11.62 22.73
C ALA A 183 15.82 12.40 23.01
N GLU A 184 16.52 12.85 21.96
CA GLU A 184 17.77 13.62 22.10
C GLU A 184 17.53 14.99 22.75
N LEU A 185 16.48 15.71 22.36
CA LEU A 185 16.15 17.01 22.96
C LEU A 185 15.75 16.87 24.43
N SER A 186 14.92 15.87 24.76
CA SER A 186 14.56 15.59 26.16
C SER A 186 15.77 15.15 26.99
N ALA A 187 16.68 14.33 26.44
CA ALA A 187 17.92 13.96 27.11
C ALA A 187 18.86 15.15 27.37
N ALA A 188 18.80 16.17 26.51
CA ALA A 188 19.48 17.45 26.70
C ALA A 188 18.75 18.40 27.69
N GLY A 189 17.68 17.94 28.35
CA GLY A 189 16.96 18.70 29.37
C GLY A 189 15.98 19.73 28.81
N LYS A 190 15.56 19.61 27.55
CA LYS A 190 14.55 20.49 26.94
C LYS A 190 13.14 20.02 27.26
N ASP A 191 12.24 20.97 27.44
CA ASP A 191 10.80 20.70 27.44
C ASP A 191 10.33 20.52 25.99
N VAL A 192 9.81 19.33 25.66
CA VAL A 192 9.53 18.93 24.27
C VAL A 192 8.09 18.47 24.14
N ILE A 193 7.37 19.06 23.20
CA ILE A 193 6.05 18.60 22.78
C ILE A 193 6.17 17.81 21.48
N VAL A 194 5.66 16.58 21.47
CA VAL A 194 5.51 15.78 20.24
C VAL A 194 4.04 15.81 19.82
N LEU A 195 3.78 16.27 18.59
CA LEU A 195 2.45 16.31 18.00
C LEU A 195 2.29 15.18 16.99
N GLU A 196 1.32 14.31 17.19
CA GLU A 196 1.00 13.19 16.31
C GLU A 196 -0.49 13.24 15.92
N GLU A 197 -0.80 12.98 14.64
CA GLU A 197 -2.17 12.92 14.13
C GLU A 197 -2.84 11.59 14.51
N GLY A 198 -2.05 10.52 14.56
CA GLY A 198 -2.50 9.18 14.95
C GLY A 198 -2.67 8.98 16.46
N GLY A 199 -3.14 7.78 16.82
CA GLY A 199 -3.21 7.31 18.21
C GLY A 199 -1.84 6.88 18.75
N TYR A 200 -1.78 6.61 20.07
CA TYR A 200 -0.58 6.03 20.68
C TYR A 200 -0.52 4.52 20.41
N TYR A 201 0.38 4.14 19.51
CA TYR A 201 0.73 2.75 19.21
C TYR A 201 2.16 2.45 19.65
N ASN A 202 2.40 1.26 20.20
CA ASN A 202 3.74 0.76 20.49
C ASN A 202 3.95 -0.60 19.82
N GLU A 203 5.11 -1.23 20.04
CA GLU A 203 5.51 -2.47 19.39
C GLU A 203 4.46 -3.58 19.56
N ALA A 204 3.78 -3.64 20.71
CA ALA A 204 2.75 -4.64 21.01
C ALA A 204 1.51 -4.52 20.11
N ASP A 205 1.23 -3.34 19.55
CA ASP A 205 0.06 -3.11 18.69
C ASP A 205 0.32 -3.53 17.23
N PHE A 206 1.57 -3.73 16.81
CA PHE A 206 1.93 -4.02 15.42
C PHE A 206 2.15 -5.51 15.19
N ASN A 207 1.19 -6.19 14.55
CA ASN A 207 1.26 -7.62 14.20
C ASN A 207 2.24 -7.95 13.04
N GLN A 208 2.96 -6.96 12.53
CA GLN A 208 3.89 -7.06 11.38
C GLN A 208 3.23 -7.49 10.05
N LEU A 209 1.90 -7.38 9.94
CA LEU A 209 1.13 -7.71 8.74
C LEU A 209 0.31 -6.50 8.28
N GLU A 210 0.64 -5.95 7.11
CA GLU A 210 0.12 -4.65 6.67
C GLU A 210 -1.37 -4.65 6.28
N LEU A 211 -1.94 -5.82 5.93
CA LEU A 211 -3.35 -5.95 5.51
C LEU A 211 -4.24 -6.70 6.51
N ALA A 212 -3.65 -7.22 7.60
CA ALA A 212 -4.38 -7.91 8.66
C ALA A 212 -4.82 -6.98 9.80
N MET A 213 -4.52 -5.69 9.70
CA MET A 213 -4.93 -4.64 10.65
C MET A 213 -6.24 -3.97 10.23
#